data_AF-A0A0A9WS50-F1
#
_entry.id   AF-A0A0A9WS50-F1
#
_cell.length_a   1.000
_cell.length_b   1.000
_cell.length_c   1.000
_cell.angle_alpha   90.00
_cell.angle_beta   90.00
_cell.angle_gamma   90.00
#
_symmetry.space_group_name_H-M   'P 1'
#
loop_
_entity.id
_entity.type
_entity.pdbx_description
1 polymer ?
#
loop_
_entity_poly.entity_id
_entity_poly.type
_entity_poly.pdbx_seq_one_letter_code
_entity_poly.pdbx_strand_id
1 'polypeptide(L)'
;TGFCIVVCNADKDCPCGHACHSGQCSAVCLNNNQCYPGQQCKEGKCVSGCTRQYDCPLDRTCSEGKCVDPCHSTRSPCGSNAECRVTEHRPVCLCPAGTVGEPTVSCARSALCSADEEC
;
A
#
# COMPACT_ATOMS: atom_id res chain seq x y z
N THR A 1 -28.48 11.59 23.30
CA THR A 1 -27.16 11.03 22.94
C THR A 1 -26.24 12.19 22.59
N GLY A 2 -25.28 12.53 23.44
CA GLY A 2 -24.42 13.71 23.26
C GLY A 2 -22.94 13.31 23.14
N PHE A 3 -22.25 13.82 22.12
CA PHE A 3 -20.81 13.65 21.96
C PHE A 3 -20.09 14.68 22.83
N CYS A 4 -19.20 14.23 23.71
CA CYS A 4 -18.40 15.13 24.55
C CYS A 4 -17.22 15.66 23.74
N ILE A 5 -17.29 16.92 23.32
CA ILE A 5 -16.22 17.58 22.57
C ILE A 5 -15.30 18.27 23.56
N VAL A 6 -14.04 17.81 23.66
CA VAL A 6 -13.04 18.44 24.54
C VAL A 6 -12.33 19.54 23.74
N VAL A 7 -12.53 20.78 24.19
CA VAL A 7 -11.92 22.00 23.64
C VAL A 7 -10.62 22.29 24.40
N CYS A 8 -9.58 22.75 23.71
CA CYS A 8 -8.25 22.97 24.29
C CYS A 8 -7.59 24.25 23.77
N ASN A 9 -6.61 24.78 24.50
CA ASN A 9 -5.70 25.82 24.00
C ASN A 9 -4.25 25.33 23.90
N ALA A 10 -3.88 24.29 24.66
CA ALA A 10 -2.59 23.64 24.65
C ALA A 10 -2.74 22.12 24.85
N ASP A 11 -1.70 21.35 24.49
CA ASP A 11 -1.72 19.87 24.58
C ASP A 11 -1.99 19.35 26.00
N LYS A 12 -1.59 20.10 27.03
CA LYS A 12 -1.84 19.78 28.45
C LYS A 12 -3.32 19.84 28.85
N ASP A 13 -4.15 20.54 28.08
CA ASP A 13 -5.60 20.63 28.33
C ASP A 13 -6.32 19.38 27.81
N CYS A 14 -5.59 18.52 27.07
CA CYS A 14 -6.11 17.29 26.52
C CYS A 14 -5.83 16.09 27.43
N PRO A 15 -6.71 15.08 27.42
CA PRO A 15 -6.47 13.82 28.11
C PRO A 15 -5.21 13.13 27.56
N CYS A 16 -4.65 12.20 28.32
CA CYS A 16 -3.45 11.48 27.92
C CYS A 16 -3.60 10.85 26.52
N GLY A 17 -2.53 10.95 25.72
CA GLY A 17 -2.53 10.48 24.34
C GLY A 17 -3.31 11.36 23.36
N HIS A 18 -3.68 12.59 23.73
CA HIS A 18 -4.29 13.57 22.82
C HIS A 18 -3.43 14.85 22.79
N ALA A 19 -3.45 15.54 21.66
CA ALA A 19 -2.83 16.84 21.46
C ALA A 19 -3.87 17.84 21.00
N CYS A 20 -3.59 19.10 21.27
CA CYS A 20 -4.46 20.19 20.91
C CYS A 20 -4.17 20.61 19.47
N HIS A 21 -5.12 20.30 18.57
CA HIS A 21 -5.04 20.74 17.18
C HIS A 21 -6.26 21.57 16.83
N SER A 22 -6.04 22.84 16.46
CA SER A 22 -7.11 23.78 16.08
C SER A 22 -8.21 23.91 17.14
N GLY A 23 -7.84 23.90 18.42
CA GLY A 23 -8.76 24.05 19.54
C GLY A 23 -9.52 22.80 19.94
N GLN A 24 -9.22 21.65 19.33
CA GLN A 24 -9.85 20.37 19.62
C GLN A 24 -8.80 19.32 20.00
N CYS A 25 -9.08 18.55 21.05
CA CYS A 25 -8.22 17.45 21.44
C CYS A 25 -8.39 16.29 20.45
N SER A 26 -7.35 16.00 19.66
CA SER A 26 -7.29 14.84 18.77
C SER A 26 -6.33 13.81 19.33
N ALA A 27 -6.70 12.53 19.25
CA ALA A 27 -5.81 11.44 19.62
C ALA A 27 -4.51 11.53 18.82
N VAL A 28 -3.38 11.60 19.53
CA VAL A 28 -2.05 11.49 18.95
C VAL A 28 -1.76 10.02 18.80
N CYS A 29 -1.38 9.61 17.60
CA CYS A 29 -0.98 8.24 17.35
C CYS A 29 0.55 8.13 17.43
N LEU A 30 1.05 7.04 18.02
CA LEU A 30 2.45 6.63 17.92
C LEU A 30 2.63 5.51 16.89
N ASN A 31 1.56 4.77 16.60
CA ASN A 31 1.53 3.70 15.63
C ASN A 31 0.11 3.54 15.06
N ASN A 32 -0.03 2.73 14.00
CA ASN A 32 -1.31 2.55 13.30
C ASN A 32 -2.39 1.87 14.16
N ASN A 33 -2.03 1.14 15.21
CA ASN A 33 -2.98 0.40 16.04
C ASN A 33 -3.78 1.30 16.99
N GLN A 34 -3.33 2.56 17.17
CA GLN A 34 -4.03 3.57 17.95
C GLN A 34 -5.12 4.30 17.14
N CYS A 35 -5.12 4.11 15.82
CA CYS A 35 -6.11 4.69 14.94
C CYS A 35 -7.23 3.68 14.61
N TYR A 36 -8.38 4.18 14.19
CA TYR A 36 -9.46 3.31 13.74
C TYR A 36 -9.03 2.48 12.52
N PRO A 37 -9.61 1.28 12.30
CA PRO A 37 -9.34 0.48 11.10
C PRO A 37 -9.51 1.31 9.83
N GLY A 38 -8.50 1.31 8.97
CA GLY A 38 -8.45 2.14 7.75
C GLY A 38 -7.81 3.52 7.93
N GLN A 39 -7.37 3.88 9.14
CA GLN A 39 -6.53 5.06 9.39
C GLN A 39 -5.06 4.68 9.53
N GLN A 40 -4.19 5.62 9.18
CA GLN A 40 -2.75 5.51 9.38
C GLN A 40 -2.27 6.58 10.33
N CYS A 41 -1.25 6.23 11.11
CA CYS A 41 -0.54 7.20 11.90
C CYS A 41 0.52 7.91 11.05
N LYS A 42 0.26 9.18 10.70
CA LYS A 42 1.22 10.04 10.03
C LYS A 42 1.46 11.29 10.87
N GLU A 43 2.73 11.56 11.18
CA GLU A 43 3.15 12.76 11.93
C GLU A 43 2.38 12.96 13.25
N GLY A 44 2.10 11.85 13.95
CA GLY A 44 1.37 11.89 15.21
C GLY A 44 -0.14 12.06 15.07
N LYS A 45 -0.71 12.04 13.87
CA LYS A 45 -2.15 12.15 13.64
C LYS A 45 -2.70 10.92 12.93
N CYS A 46 -3.87 10.48 13.37
CA CYS A 46 -4.66 9.49 12.65
C CYS A 46 -5.28 10.14 11.43
N VAL A 47 -4.64 9.95 10.28
CA VAL A 47 -5.18 10.38 8.99
C VAL A 47 -5.92 9.20 8.37
N SER A 48 -6.94 9.50 7.57
CA SER A 48 -7.55 8.50 6.69
C SER A 48 -6.44 7.84 5.88
N GLY A 49 -6.34 6.52 5.96
CA GLY A 49 -5.50 5.74 5.06
C GLY A 49 -6.14 5.68 3.69
N CYS A 50 -5.80 4.65 2.93
CA CYS A 50 -6.56 4.34 1.72
C CYS A 50 -7.79 3.49 2.07
N THR A 51 -8.88 3.66 1.34
CA THR A 51 -10.06 2.78 1.41
C THR A 51 -10.26 1.98 0.12
N ARG A 52 -9.76 2.52 -0.99
CA ARG A 52 -9.86 1.96 -2.34
C ARG A 52 -8.49 2.05 -3.01
N GLN A 53 -8.26 1.20 -4.00
CA GLN A 53 -7.04 1.23 -4.80
C GLN A 53 -6.75 2.61 -5.40
N TYR A 54 -7.78 3.35 -5.82
CA TYR A 54 -7.67 4.68 -6.42
C TYR A 54 -7.31 5.80 -5.42
N ASP A 55 -7.31 5.52 -4.11
CA ASP A 55 -6.77 6.43 -3.10
C ASP A 55 -5.23 6.40 -3.08
N CYS A 56 -4.62 5.43 -3.77
CA CYS A 56 -3.18 5.25 -3.87
C CYS A 56 -2.64 5.71 -5.23
N PRO A 57 -1.32 5.93 -5.35
CA PRO A 57 -0.68 6.09 -6.65
C PRO A 57 -0.93 4.88 -7.57
N LEU A 58 -0.87 5.06 -8.90
CA LEU A 58 -1.12 4.00 -9.90
C LEU A 58 -0.25 2.74 -9.73
N ASP A 59 0.93 2.91 -9.15
CA ASP A 59 1.91 1.86 -8.87
C ASP A 59 1.65 1.12 -7.54
N ARG A 60 0.58 1.47 -6.81
CA ARG A 60 0.27 0.91 -5.49
C ARG A 60 -1.20 0.54 -5.38
N THR A 61 -1.53 -0.41 -4.51
CA THR A 61 -2.91 -0.78 -4.20
C THR A 61 -3.20 -0.59 -2.72
N CYS A 62 -4.48 -0.48 -2.38
CA CYS A 62 -4.88 -0.35 -1.00
C CYS A 62 -5.04 -1.73 -0.35
N SER A 63 -4.26 -1.98 0.71
CA SER A 63 -4.35 -3.18 1.54
C SER A 63 -4.36 -2.77 3.01
N GLU A 64 -5.41 -3.14 3.74
CA GLU A 64 -5.58 -2.86 5.18
C GLU A 64 -5.35 -1.39 5.56
N GLY A 65 -5.86 -0.47 4.74
CA GLY A 65 -5.68 0.96 4.98
C GLY A 65 -4.34 1.52 4.51
N LYS A 66 -3.45 0.70 3.91
CA LYS A 66 -2.11 1.09 3.43
C LYS A 66 -1.93 0.93 1.92
N CYS A 67 -1.31 1.93 1.32
CA CYS A 67 -0.87 1.85 -0.07
C CYS A 67 0.40 1.00 -0.16
N VAL A 68 0.23 -0.25 -0.57
CA VAL A 68 1.29 -1.24 -0.71
C VAL A 68 1.58 -1.52 -2.18
N ASP A 69 2.78 -1.99 -2.45
CA ASP A 69 3.16 -2.49 -3.76
C ASP A 69 2.47 -3.86 -3.98
N PRO A 70 1.64 -4.03 -5.03
CA PRO A 70 0.94 -5.28 -5.28
C PRO A 70 1.86 -6.41 -5.77
N CYS A 71 3.03 -6.12 -6.33
CA CYS A 71 4.03 -7.11 -6.72
C CYS A 71 4.76 -7.70 -5.50
N HIS A 72 4.95 -6.91 -4.44
CA HIS A 72 5.60 -7.33 -3.20
C HIS A 72 4.60 -7.71 -2.08
N SER A 73 3.33 -7.87 -2.42
CA SER A 73 2.30 -8.31 -1.47
C SER A 73 2.52 -9.78 -1.04
N THR A 74 1.80 -10.21 -0.01
CA THR A 74 2.00 -11.50 0.70
C THR A 74 1.90 -12.76 -0.16
N ARG A 75 1.34 -12.67 -1.37
CA ARG A 75 1.46 -13.71 -2.39
C ARG A 75 2.23 -13.13 -3.57
N SER A 76 3.38 -13.72 -3.87
CA SER A 76 4.12 -13.45 -5.11
C SER A 76 3.16 -13.72 -6.28
N PRO A 77 2.70 -12.70 -7.01
CA PRO A 77 1.65 -12.87 -8.01
C PRO A 77 2.17 -13.52 -9.30
N CYS A 78 3.49 -13.52 -9.50
CA CYS A 78 4.14 -14.00 -10.70
C CYS A 78 4.87 -15.32 -10.48
N GLY A 79 4.95 -16.08 -11.57
CA GLY A 79 5.64 -17.36 -11.64
C GLY A 79 7.16 -17.24 -11.58
N SER A 80 7.83 -18.37 -11.62
CA SER A 80 9.31 -18.39 -11.59
C SER A 80 9.90 -17.70 -12.83
N ASN A 81 10.94 -16.87 -12.64
CA ASN A 81 11.59 -16.08 -13.70
C ASN A 81 10.69 -15.10 -14.45
N ALA A 82 9.49 -14.79 -13.94
CA ALA A 82 8.64 -13.74 -14.48
C ALA A 82 8.95 -12.39 -13.80
N GLU A 83 8.88 -11.31 -14.58
CA GLU A 83 8.96 -9.94 -14.07
C GLU A 83 7.55 -9.48 -13.65
N CYS A 84 7.46 -8.90 -12.45
CA CYS A 84 6.22 -8.25 -12.00
C CYS A 84 6.29 -6.75 -12.24
N ARG A 85 5.29 -6.21 -12.93
CA ARG A 85 5.09 -4.78 -13.13
C ARG A 85 3.72 -4.37 -12.62
N VAL A 86 3.59 -3.18 -12.05
CA VAL A 86 2.28 -2.68 -11.61
C VAL A 86 1.64 -1.91 -12.76
N THR A 87 0.38 -2.18 -13.04
CA THR A 87 -0.43 -1.43 -14.01
C THR A 87 -1.84 -1.26 -13.44
N GLU A 88 -2.28 0.00 -13.33
CA GLU A 88 -3.59 0.36 -12.78
C GLU A 88 -3.91 -0.31 -11.43
N HIS A 89 -2.97 -0.20 -10.47
CA HIS A 89 -3.06 -0.80 -9.13
C HIS A 89 -3.06 -2.33 -9.09
N ARG A 90 -2.77 -3.01 -10.20
CA ARG A 90 -2.74 -4.47 -10.30
C ARG A 90 -1.35 -4.98 -10.66
N PRO A 91 -0.93 -6.13 -10.14
CA PRO A 91 0.29 -6.78 -10.59
C PRO A 91 0.05 -7.41 -11.97
N VAL A 92 0.94 -7.16 -12.90
CA VAL A 92 0.99 -7.74 -14.24
C VAL A 92 2.31 -8.49 -14.37
N CYS A 93 2.22 -9.77 -14.70
CA CYS A 93 3.36 -10.66 -14.84
C CYS A 93 3.76 -10.79 -16.31
N LEU A 94 5.05 -10.67 -16.59
CA LEU A 94 5.61 -10.66 -17.94
C LEU A 94 6.83 -11.56 -17.99
N CYS A 95 6.98 -12.33 -19.08
CA CYS A 95 8.23 -13.04 -19.31
C CYS A 95 9.28 -12.05 -19.85
N PRO A 96 10.47 -11.93 -19.22
CA PRO A 96 11.54 -11.07 -19.71
C PRO A 96 12.05 -11.51 -21.08
N ALA A 97 12.73 -10.60 -21.79
CA ALA A 97 13.25 -10.86 -23.13
C ALA A 97 14.08 -12.15 -23.21
N GLY A 98 13.83 -12.96 -24.24
CA GLY A 98 14.48 -14.28 -24.41
C GLY A 98 13.89 -15.41 -23.57
N THR A 99 12.74 -15.19 -22.93
CA THR A 99 11.98 -16.22 -22.23
C THR A 99 10.54 -16.30 -22.73
N VAL A 100 9.97 -17.50 -22.66
CA VAL A 100 8.60 -17.83 -23.07
C VAL A 100 7.95 -18.74 -22.03
N GLY A 101 6.63 -18.78 -22.02
CA GLY A 101 5.85 -19.57 -21.06
C GLY A 101 4.66 -18.79 -20.53
N GLU A 102 4.08 -19.29 -19.44
CA GLU A 102 2.98 -18.62 -18.76
C GLU A 102 3.54 -17.80 -17.58
N PRO A 103 3.49 -16.46 -17.60
CA PRO A 103 4.17 -15.61 -16.62
C PRO A 103 3.60 -15.71 -15.20
N THR A 104 2.41 -16.28 -15.02
CA THR A 104 1.82 -16.62 -13.71
C THR A 104 2.33 -17.94 -13.14
N VAL A 105 2.95 -18.79 -13.95
CA VAL A 105 3.43 -20.12 -13.56
C VAL A 105 4.95 -20.18 -13.63
N SER A 106 5.52 -20.00 -14.82
CA SER A 106 6.97 -20.02 -15.05
C SER A 106 7.32 -19.50 -16.44
N CYS A 107 8.38 -18.71 -16.52
CA CYS A 107 9.05 -18.35 -17.76
C CYS A 107 10.33 -19.20 -17.92
N ALA A 108 10.53 -19.75 -19.11
CA ALA A 108 11.71 -20.54 -19.46
C ALA A 108 12.40 -19.91 -20.67
N ARG A 109 13.72 -20.08 -20.80
CA ARG A 109 14.42 -19.65 -22.02
C ARG A 109 13.79 -20.34 -23.22
N SER A 110 13.44 -19.57 -24.24
CA SER A 110 12.95 -20.12 -25.50
C SER A 110 14.05 -20.94 -26.15
N ALA A 111 13.88 -22.26 -26.21
CA ALA A 111 14.77 -23.16 -26.93
C ALA A 111 14.76 -22.94 -28.46
N LEU A 112 13.94 -22.01 -28.95
CA LEU A 112 13.71 -21.75 -30.37
C LEU A 112 14.54 -20.60 -30.95
N CYS A 113 15.29 -19.82 -30.17
CA CYS A 113 16.25 -18.83 -30.70
C CYS A 113 17.22 -18.38 -29.59
N SER A 114 18.53 -18.57 -29.80
CA SER A 114 19.59 -17.99 -28.96
C SER A 114 20.42 -16.91 -29.69
N ALA A 115 20.10 -16.62 -30.95
CA ALA A 115 20.72 -15.59 -31.78
C ALA A 115 19.71 -15.08 -32.84
N ASP A 116 19.91 -13.86 -33.30
CA ASP A 116 19.14 -13.17 -34.34
C ASP A 116 19.23 -13.82 -35.74
N GLU A 117 20.14 -14.77 -35.96
CA GLU A 117 20.34 -15.46 -37.24
C GLU A 117 19.44 -16.69 -37.47
N GLU A 118 18.43 -16.94 -36.63
CA GLU A 118 17.42 -17.98 -36.88
C GLU A 118 15.99 -17.40 -36.95
N CYS A 119 15.87 -16.18 -37.48
CA CYS A 119 14.59 -15.59 -37.92
C CYS A 119 14.66 -15.14 -39.39
#